data_AF-A0A2V6C6J1-F1
#
_entry.id   AF-A0A2V6C6J1-F1
#
_cell.length_a   1.000
_cell.length_b   1.000
_cell.length_c   1.000
_cell.angle_alpha   90.00
_cell.angle_beta   90.00
_cell.angle_gamma   90.00
#
_symmetry.space_group_name_H-M   'P 1'
#
loop_
_entity.id
_entity.type
_entity.pdbx_description
1 polymer ?
#
loop_
_entity_poly.entity_id
_entity_poly.type
_entity_poly.pdbx_seq_one_letter_code
_entity_poly.pdbx_strand_id
1 'polypeptide(L)'
;WAAYHVGNLTIAIVEADKALAIHGDDAGMKKLKADALAQQTAAAQQAERERQFGEATNVAWAAYHVGNLTIAIVEADEALAIHGDDAGMRKLKADALAQQTAAAQQAERERQFGVATNAGWAAYRAGNLTNAIAEADKALAIHGDDTGIRKLKAEALAQQTAAARLTLTKGNEQQPPPTNNVAGAKQPELAKLDTTLETYEVLFRLKPPATNIVDKNGTQLKPLPLTLIPLDQKDEILKTLKGLEFGYQAGGWLQEREQRLQNLRVKIKNW
;
A
#
# COMPACT_ATOMS: atom_id res chain seq x y z
N TRP A 1 -9.67 -36.00 -40.57
CA TRP A 1 -8.83 -37.15 -40.19
C TRP A 1 -9.47 -38.00 -39.07
N ALA A 2 -10.08 -37.39 -38.03
CA ALA A 2 -10.80 -38.10 -36.97
C ALA A 2 -12.05 -38.88 -37.43
N ALA A 3 -12.91 -38.28 -38.28
CA ALA A 3 -14.12 -38.96 -38.80
C ALA A 3 -13.80 -40.23 -39.63
N TYR A 4 -12.68 -40.20 -40.37
CA TYR A 4 -12.19 -41.36 -41.13
C TYR A 4 -11.72 -42.50 -40.20
N HIS A 5 -11.06 -42.18 -39.08
CA HIS A 5 -10.66 -43.17 -38.08
C HIS A 5 -11.88 -43.77 -37.36
N VAL A 6 -12.86 -42.97 -36.96
CA VAL A 6 -14.10 -43.47 -36.31
C VAL A 6 -14.92 -44.36 -37.26
N GLY A 7 -14.97 -44.01 -38.55
CA GLY A 7 -15.57 -44.84 -39.58
C GLY A 7 -14.89 -46.21 -39.70
N ASN A 8 -13.56 -46.25 -39.68
CA ASN A 8 -12.79 -47.50 -39.73
C ASN A 8 -12.97 -48.37 -38.48
N LEU A 9 -13.08 -47.78 -37.29
CA LEU A 9 -13.36 -48.51 -36.04
C LEU A 9 -14.75 -49.14 -36.04
N THR A 10 -15.74 -48.42 -36.58
CA THR A 10 -17.11 -48.93 -36.70
C THR A 10 -17.17 -50.13 -37.65
N ILE A 11 -16.44 -50.07 -38.77
CA ILE A 11 -16.30 -51.20 -39.70
C ILE A 11 -15.59 -52.38 -39.01
N ALA A 12 -14.51 -52.14 -38.27
CA ALA A 12 -13.78 -53.19 -37.55
C ALA A 12 -14.65 -53.92 -36.51
N ILE A 13 -15.50 -53.19 -35.78
CA ILE A 13 -16.46 -53.77 -34.84
C ILE A 13 -17.49 -54.66 -35.56
N VAL A 14 -18.06 -54.17 -36.66
CA VAL A 14 -19.06 -54.90 -37.46
C VAL A 14 -18.48 -56.17 -38.08
N GLU A 15 -17.27 -56.10 -38.63
CA GLU A 15 -16.59 -57.29 -39.19
C GLU A 15 -16.17 -58.27 -38.10
N ALA A 16 -15.78 -57.79 -36.92
CA ALA A 16 -15.54 -58.64 -35.76
C ALA A 16 -16.80 -59.40 -35.31
N ASP A 17 -17.95 -58.72 -35.29
CA ASP A 17 -19.23 -59.34 -34.95
C ASP A 17 -19.65 -60.41 -35.96
N LYS A 18 -19.47 -60.15 -37.26
CA LYS A 18 -19.74 -61.15 -38.31
C LYS A 18 -18.87 -62.40 -38.15
N ALA A 19 -17.58 -62.24 -37.89
CA ALA A 19 -16.68 -63.37 -37.71
C ALA A 19 -17.00 -64.17 -36.44
N LEU A 20 -17.33 -63.50 -35.34
CA LEU A 20 -17.72 -64.14 -34.09
C LEU A 20 -19.06 -64.85 -34.18
N ALA A 21 -19.97 -64.41 -35.06
CA ALA A 21 -21.21 -65.14 -35.34
C ALA A 21 -20.97 -66.50 -36.03
N ILE A 22 -19.85 -66.64 -36.77
CA ILE A 22 -19.44 -67.88 -37.43
C ILE A 22 -18.53 -68.70 -36.51
N HIS A 23 -17.62 -68.04 -35.80
CA HIS A 23 -16.62 -68.64 -34.90
C HIS A 23 -16.65 -67.96 -33.53
N GLY A 24 -17.60 -68.36 -32.67
CA GLY A 24 -17.88 -67.72 -31.39
C GLY A 24 -16.74 -67.70 -30.36
N ASP A 25 -15.72 -68.54 -30.54
CA ASP A 25 -14.58 -68.65 -29.63
C ASP A 25 -13.26 -68.09 -30.18
N ASP A 26 -13.31 -67.34 -31.28
CA ASP A 26 -12.13 -66.66 -31.80
C ASP A 26 -11.64 -65.57 -30.84
N ALA A 27 -10.57 -65.87 -30.10
CA ALA A 27 -9.97 -64.96 -29.14
C ALA A 27 -9.39 -63.69 -29.79
N GLY A 28 -8.91 -63.79 -31.03
CA GLY A 28 -8.38 -62.66 -31.79
C GLY A 28 -9.47 -61.67 -32.15
N MET A 29 -10.62 -62.15 -32.62
CA MET A 29 -11.77 -61.32 -32.97
C MET A 29 -12.47 -60.72 -31.75
N LYS A 30 -12.54 -61.46 -30.63
CA LYS A 30 -12.99 -60.91 -29.33
C LYS A 30 -12.10 -59.74 -28.89
N LYS A 31 -10.78 -59.88 -29.00
CA LYS A 31 -9.82 -58.83 -28.65
C LYS A 31 -9.92 -57.64 -29.60
N LEU A 32 -9.96 -57.87 -30.91
CA LEU A 32 -10.09 -56.80 -31.92
C LEU A 32 -11.34 -55.94 -31.67
N LYS A 33 -12.49 -56.59 -31.39
CA LYS A 33 -13.72 -55.89 -31.06
C LYS A 33 -13.59 -55.05 -29.79
N ALA A 34 -13.01 -55.62 -28.72
CA ALA A 34 -12.80 -54.92 -27.46
C ALA A 34 -11.88 -53.70 -27.63
N ASP A 35 -10.76 -53.86 -28.34
CA ASP A 35 -9.82 -52.78 -28.62
C ASP A 35 -10.46 -51.68 -29.47
N ALA A 36 -11.24 -52.05 -30.49
CA ALA A 36 -11.95 -51.09 -31.34
C ALA A 36 -13.02 -50.30 -30.57
N LEU A 37 -13.77 -50.94 -29.66
CA LEU A 37 -14.74 -50.28 -28.78
C LEU A 37 -14.06 -49.33 -27.78
N ALA A 38 -12.94 -49.75 -27.21
CA ALA A 38 -12.15 -48.91 -26.29
C ALA A 38 -11.62 -47.67 -27.01
N GLN A 39 -11.08 -47.83 -28.23
CA GLN A 39 -10.60 -46.72 -29.05
C GLN A 39 -11.73 -45.77 -29.47
N GLN A 40 -12.91 -46.30 -29.85
CA GLN A 40 -14.08 -45.48 -30.19
C GLN A 40 -14.53 -44.65 -28.98
N THR A 41 -14.56 -45.24 -27.79
CA THR A 41 -14.91 -44.56 -26.54
C THR A 41 -13.90 -43.46 -26.20
N ALA A 42 -12.61 -43.75 -26.30
CA ALA A 42 -11.54 -42.79 -26.04
C ALA A 42 -11.58 -41.61 -27.04
N ALA A 43 -11.85 -41.89 -28.32
CA ALA A 43 -11.99 -40.85 -29.35
C ALA A 43 -13.20 -39.95 -29.08
N ALA A 44 -14.33 -40.52 -28.66
CA ALA A 44 -15.51 -39.74 -28.29
C ALA A 44 -15.25 -38.84 -27.07
N GLN A 45 -14.58 -39.36 -26.03
CA GLN A 45 -14.17 -38.58 -24.86
C GLN A 45 -13.20 -37.46 -25.23
N GLN A 46 -12.24 -37.71 -26.13
CA GLN A 46 -11.34 -36.65 -26.60
C GLN A 46 -12.11 -35.57 -27.36
N ALA A 47 -12.99 -35.95 -28.29
CA ALA A 47 -13.79 -34.99 -29.05
C ALA A 47 -14.66 -34.10 -28.14
N GLU A 48 -15.22 -34.69 -27.09
CA GLU A 48 -15.99 -33.94 -26.09
C GLU A 48 -15.11 -32.98 -25.28
N ARG A 49 -13.91 -33.40 -24.86
CA ARG A 49 -12.94 -32.49 -24.22
C ARG A 49 -12.57 -31.32 -25.11
N GLU A 50 -12.33 -31.55 -26.40
CA GLU A 50 -12.03 -30.47 -27.36
C GLU A 50 -13.21 -29.51 -27.55
N ARG A 51 -14.44 -30.03 -27.54
CA ARG A 51 -15.65 -29.21 -27.59
C ARG A 51 -15.75 -28.31 -26.36
N GLN A 52 -15.57 -28.88 -25.17
CA GLN A 52 -15.59 -28.15 -23.90
C GLN A 52 -14.49 -27.09 -23.85
N PHE A 53 -13.28 -27.39 -24.34
CA PHE A 53 -12.20 -26.42 -24.44
C PHE A 53 -12.59 -25.23 -25.33
N GLY A 54 -13.17 -25.50 -26.51
CA GLY A 54 -13.62 -24.45 -27.42
C GLY A 54 -14.71 -23.57 -26.80
N GLU A 55 -15.64 -24.17 -26.06
CA GLU A 55 -16.70 -23.45 -25.34
C GLU A 55 -16.13 -22.55 -24.25
N ALA A 56 -15.32 -23.10 -23.33
CA ALA A 56 -14.68 -22.33 -22.26
C ALA A 56 -13.81 -21.19 -22.80
N THR A 57 -13.03 -21.45 -23.86
CA THR A 57 -12.21 -20.42 -24.52
C THR A 57 -13.06 -19.28 -25.06
N ASN A 58 -14.17 -19.59 -25.74
CA ASN A 58 -15.07 -18.57 -26.29
C ASN A 58 -15.72 -17.73 -25.19
N VAL A 59 -16.18 -18.36 -24.11
CA VAL A 59 -16.79 -17.65 -22.98
C VAL A 59 -15.76 -16.78 -22.27
N ALA A 60 -14.53 -17.28 -22.05
CA ALA A 60 -13.46 -16.53 -21.42
C ALA A 60 -13.13 -15.25 -22.18
N TRP A 61 -12.94 -15.32 -23.50
CA TRP A 61 -12.67 -14.14 -24.33
C TRP A 61 -13.84 -13.16 -24.36
N ALA A 62 -15.07 -13.66 -24.52
CA ALA A 62 -16.25 -12.80 -24.50
C ALA A 62 -16.37 -12.05 -23.16
N ALA A 63 -16.19 -12.75 -22.05
CA ALA A 63 -16.21 -12.17 -20.71
C ALA A 63 -15.10 -11.14 -20.51
N TYR A 64 -13.88 -11.44 -20.96
CA TYR A 64 -12.74 -10.52 -20.90
C TYR A 64 -13.02 -9.21 -21.66
N HIS A 65 -13.57 -9.30 -22.87
CA HIS A 65 -13.86 -8.13 -23.70
C HIS A 65 -14.94 -7.21 -23.13
N VAL A 66 -15.94 -7.76 -22.43
CA VAL A 66 -16.97 -6.97 -21.75
C VAL A 66 -16.58 -6.55 -20.32
N GLY A 67 -15.36 -6.88 -19.89
CA GLY A 67 -14.83 -6.53 -18.57
C GLY A 67 -15.35 -7.40 -17.42
N ASN A 68 -15.99 -8.54 -17.70
CA ASN A 68 -16.37 -9.50 -16.67
C ASN A 68 -15.18 -10.41 -16.33
N LEU A 69 -14.21 -9.83 -15.62
CA LEU A 69 -12.93 -10.47 -15.32
C LEU A 69 -13.07 -11.74 -14.47
N THR A 70 -14.08 -11.81 -13.60
CA THR A 70 -14.33 -13.00 -12.77
C THR A 70 -14.72 -14.20 -13.63
N ILE A 71 -15.67 -14.03 -14.57
CA ILE A 71 -16.03 -15.11 -15.50
C ILE A 71 -14.85 -15.43 -16.41
N ALA A 72 -14.15 -14.42 -16.92
CA ALA A 72 -12.98 -14.62 -17.78
C ALA A 72 -11.90 -15.51 -17.11
N ILE A 73 -11.64 -15.32 -15.82
CA ILE A 73 -10.67 -16.13 -15.06
C ILE A 73 -11.18 -17.56 -14.86
N VAL A 74 -12.44 -17.74 -14.46
CA VAL A 74 -13.03 -19.07 -14.20
C VAL A 74 -13.00 -19.93 -15.47
N GLU A 75 -13.48 -19.38 -16.58
CA GLU A 75 -13.54 -20.07 -17.87
C GLU A 75 -12.13 -20.31 -18.44
N ALA A 76 -11.18 -19.42 -18.13
CA ALA A 76 -9.79 -19.67 -18.47
C ALA A 76 -9.18 -20.82 -17.68
N ASP A 77 -9.54 -20.99 -16.40
CA ASP A 77 -9.13 -22.13 -15.62
C ASP A 77 -9.76 -23.44 -16.12
N GLU A 78 -11.02 -23.41 -16.55
CA GLU A 78 -11.66 -24.57 -17.18
C GLU A 78 -10.98 -24.98 -18.48
N ALA A 79 -10.67 -24.02 -19.36
CA ALA A 79 -9.93 -24.28 -20.60
C ALA A 79 -8.53 -24.85 -20.32
N LEU A 80 -7.81 -24.30 -19.33
CA LEU A 80 -6.47 -24.76 -18.94
C LEU A 80 -6.49 -26.11 -18.22
N ALA A 81 -7.60 -26.51 -17.59
CA ALA A 81 -7.75 -27.85 -17.06
C ALA A 81 -7.80 -28.91 -18.17
N ILE A 82 -8.22 -28.54 -19.38
CA ILE A 82 -8.24 -29.42 -20.56
C ILE A 82 -6.92 -29.33 -21.32
N HIS A 83 -6.44 -28.12 -21.62
CA HIS A 83 -5.17 -27.84 -22.30
C HIS A 83 -4.29 -26.89 -21.48
N GLY A 84 -3.49 -27.46 -20.56
CA GLY A 84 -2.73 -26.68 -19.58
C GLY A 84 -1.57 -25.84 -20.14
N ASP A 85 -1.16 -26.09 -21.38
CA ASP A 85 -0.12 -25.37 -22.10
C ASP A 85 -0.65 -24.31 -23.08
N ASP A 86 -1.97 -24.09 -23.12
CA ASP A 86 -2.54 -23.04 -23.99
C ASP A 86 -2.04 -21.64 -23.57
N ALA A 87 -1.16 -21.08 -24.40
CA ALA A 87 -0.52 -19.81 -24.13
C ALA A 87 -1.52 -18.63 -24.15
N GLY A 88 -2.57 -18.71 -24.95
CA GLY A 88 -3.60 -17.69 -25.06
C GLY A 88 -4.39 -17.55 -23.76
N MET A 89 -4.84 -18.68 -23.22
CA MET A 89 -5.62 -18.75 -21.99
C MET A 89 -4.79 -18.41 -20.75
N ARG A 90 -3.51 -18.83 -20.70
CA ARG A 90 -2.58 -18.39 -19.63
C ARG A 90 -2.41 -16.88 -19.63
N LYS A 91 -2.25 -16.27 -20.80
CA LYS A 91 -2.12 -14.82 -20.93
C LYS A 91 -3.40 -14.09 -20.55
N LEU A 92 -4.55 -14.52 -21.08
CA LEU A 92 -5.85 -13.92 -20.75
C LEU A 92 -6.09 -13.94 -19.24
N LYS A 93 -5.85 -15.09 -18.58
CA LYS A 93 -5.99 -15.19 -17.11
C LYS A 93 -5.07 -14.22 -16.38
N ALA A 94 -3.81 -14.13 -16.79
CA ALA A 94 -2.85 -13.21 -16.18
C ALA A 94 -3.27 -11.74 -16.35
N ASP A 95 -3.70 -11.36 -17.54
CA ASP A 95 -4.16 -10.00 -17.85
C ASP A 95 -5.43 -9.66 -17.04
N ALA A 96 -6.39 -10.60 -16.95
CA ALA A 96 -7.60 -10.42 -16.16
C ALA A 96 -7.32 -10.24 -14.66
N LEU A 97 -6.41 -11.04 -14.08
CA LEU A 97 -5.97 -10.90 -12.69
C LEU A 97 -5.27 -9.56 -12.44
N ALA A 98 -4.43 -9.13 -13.38
CA ALA A 98 -3.75 -7.84 -13.30
C ALA A 98 -4.75 -6.68 -13.32
N GLN A 99 -5.75 -6.72 -14.20
CA GLN A 99 -6.80 -5.71 -14.25
C GLN A 99 -7.66 -5.69 -12.97
N GLN A 100 -8.04 -6.85 -12.43
CA GLN A 100 -8.79 -6.93 -11.16
C GLN A 100 -7.98 -6.33 -10.00
N THR A 101 -6.68 -6.64 -9.94
CA THR A 101 -5.78 -6.09 -8.93
C THR A 101 -5.62 -4.58 -9.06
N ALA A 102 -5.43 -4.08 -10.28
CA ALA A 102 -5.31 -2.65 -10.54
C ALA A 102 -6.59 -1.88 -10.17
N ALA A 103 -7.76 -2.45 -10.49
CA ALA A 103 -9.05 -1.89 -10.12
C ALA A 103 -9.24 -1.84 -8.60
N ALA A 104 -8.88 -2.91 -7.88
CA ALA A 104 -8.95 -2.95 -6.42
C ALA A 104 -8.01 -1.92 -5.77
N GLN A 105 -6.77 -1.79 -6.28
CA GLN A 105 -5.83 -0.79 -5.82
C GLN A 105 -6.32 0.64 -6.08
N GLN A 106 -6.93 0.89 -7.25
CA GLN A 106 -7.51 2.19 -7.56
C GLN A 106 -8.69 2.52 -6.64
N ALA A 107 -9.58 1.56 -6.39
CA ALA A 107 -10.70 1.73 -5.48
C ALA A 107 -10.23 2.03 -4.04
N GLU A 108 -9.18 1.35 -3.57
CA GLU A 108 -8.60 1.61 -2.26
C GLU A 108 -7.92 2.99 -2.19
N ARG A 109 -7.20 3.41 -3.24
CA ARG A 109 -6.67 4.79 -3.32
C ARG A 109 -7.80 5.82 -3.23
N GLU A 110 -8.90 5.61 -3.95
CA GLU A 110 -10.05 6.50 -3.92
C GLU A 110 -10.72 6.54 -2.54
N ARG A 111 -10.84 5.38 -1.88
CA ARG A 111 -11.34 5.30 -0.51
C ARG A 111 -10.44 6.08 0.46
N GLN A 112 -9.12 5.92 0.35
CA GLN A 112 -8.14 6.65 1.16
C GLN A 112 -8.21 8.16 0.93
N PHE A 113 -8.40 8.58 -0.31
CA PHE A 113 -8.63 9.98 -0.65
C PHE A 113 -9.88 10.54 0.04
N GLY A 114 -11.00 9.82 -0.01
CA GLY A 114 -12.23 10.22 0.69
C GLY A 114 -12.05 10.31 2.21
N VAL A 115 -11.31 9.36 2.82
CA VAL A 115 -10.99 9.38 4.26
C VAL A 115 -10.15 10.60 4.63
N ALA A 116 -9.04 10.84 3.90
CA ALA A 116 -8.15 11.97 4.15
C ALA A 116 -8.87 13.31 3.95
N THR A 117 -9.68 13.43 2.90
CA THR A 117 -10.51 14.60 2.64
C THR A 117 -11.46 14.92 3.79
N ASN A 118 -12.21 13.91 4.26
CA ASN A 118 -13.16 14.08 5.36
C ASN A 118 -12.45 14.44 6.67
N ALA A 119 -11.33 13.78 6.97
CA ALA A 119 -10.52 14.06 8.15
C ALA A 119 -9.92 15.47 8.12
N GLY A 120 -9.41 15.91 6.96
CA GLY A 120 -8.85 17.25 6.78
C GLY A 120 -9.89 18.35 7.02
N TRP A 121 -11.08 18.23 6.43
CA TRP A 121 -12.16 19.19 6.65
C TRP A 121 -12.69 19.17 8.08
N ALA A 122 -12.80 18.00 8.72
CA ALA A 122 -13.20 17.90 10.11
C ALA A 122 -12.17 18.58 11.05
N ALA A 123 -10.87 18.33 10.82
CA ALA A 123 -9.80 18.95 11.58
C ALA A 123 -9.77 20.47 11.41
N TYR A 124 -9.96 20.96 10.18
CA TYR A 124 -10.04 22.39 9.89
C TYR A 124 -11.20 23.07 10.63
N ARG A 125 -12.41 22.49 10.57
CA ARG A 125 -13.58 23.00 11.31
C ARG A 125 -13.39 22.96 12.83
N ALA A 126 -12.63 22.01 13.34
CA ALA A 126 -12.27 21.92 14.76
C ALA A 126 -11.13 22.88 15.17
N GLY A 127 -10.55 23.64 14.23
CA GLY A 127 -9.40 24.52 14.49
C GLY A 127 -8.06 23.77 14.66
N ASN A 128 -8.03 22.46 14.39
CA ASN A 128 -6.80 21.68 14.41
C ASN A 128 -6.08 21.78 13.07
N LEU A 129 -5.45 22.93 12.84
CA LEU A 129 -4.87 23.32 11.56
C LEU A 129 -3.69 22.42 11.16
N THR A 130 -2.88 21.97 12.12
CA THR A 130 -1.77 21.03 11.85
C THR A 130 -2.28 19.72 11.26
N ASN A 131 -3.35 19.14 11.85
CA ASN A 131 -3.93 17.92 11.30
C ASN A 131 -4.66 18.16 9.99
N ALA A 132 -5.32 19.32 9.82
CA ALA A 132 -5.95 19.69 8.55
C ALA A 132 -4.95 19.72 7.39
N ILE A 133 -3.77 20.32 7.61
CA ILE A 133 -2.69 20.37 6.61
C ILE A 133 -2.16 18.96 6.32
N ALA A 134 -1.90 18.15 7.35
CA ALA A 134 -1.36 16.81 7.18
C ALA A 134 -2.31 15.87 6.41
N GLU A 135 -3.61 15.94 6.68
CA GLU A 135 -4.61 15.15 5.94
C GLU A 135 -4.81 15.68 4.51
N ALA A 136 -4.73 16.99 4.29
CA ALA A 136 -4.73 17.56 2.95
C ALA A 136 -3.51 17.10 2.13
N ASP A 137 -2.33 16.98 2.75
CA ASP A 137 -1.13 16.43 2.09
C ASP A 137 -1.29 14.97 1.69
N LYS A 138 -1.92 14.14 2.54
CA LYS A 138 -2.23 12.75 2.19
C LYS A 138 -3.21 12.67 1.03
N ALA A 139 -4.25 13.49 1.02
CA ALA A 139 -5.22 13.53 -0.06
C ALA A 139 -4.58 13.99 -1.39
N LEU A 140 -3.71 15.01 -1.37
CA LEU A 140 -2.98 15.48 -2.56
C LEU A 140 -1.91 14.49 -3.06
N ALA A 141 -1.39 13.61 -2.21
CA ALA A 141 -0.54 12.53 -2.66
C ALA A 141 -1.29 11.51 -3.54
N ILE A 142 -2.62 11.45 -3.42
CA ILE A 142 -3.49 10.57 -4.22
C ILE A 142 -4.03 11.32 -5.44
N HIS A 143 -4.63 12.50 -5.22
CA HIS A 143 -5.15 13.40 -6.27
C HIS A 143 -4.46 14.76 -6.19
N GLY A 144 -3.33 14.88 -6.88
CA GLY A 144 -2.46 16.06 -6.77
C GLY A 144 -3.06 17.36 -7.28
N ASP A 145 -4.04 17.29 -8.17
CA ASP A 145 -4.72 18.40 -8.81
C ASP A 145 -6.07 18.77 -8.17
N ASP A 146 -6.46 18.12 -7.06
CA ASP A 146 -7.72 18.44 -6.39
C ASP A 146 -7.71 19.89 -5.86
N THR A 147 -8.54 20.72 -6.49
CA THR A 147 -8.62 22.15 -6.19
C THR A 147 -9.21 22.44 -4.81
N GLY A 148 -10.14 21.61 -4.33
CA GLY A 148 -10.77 21.75 -3.02
C GLY A 148 -9.79 21.48 -1.90
N ILE A 149 -8.99 20.43 -2.02
CA ILE A 149 -7.96 20.07 -1.04
C ILE A 149 -6.81 21.08 -1.05
N ARG A 150 -6.38 21.56 -2.22
CA ARG A 150 -5.37 22.65 -2.29
C ARG A 150 -5.86 23.90 -1.56
N LYS A 151 -7.12 24.27 -1.74
CA LYS A 151 -7.74 25.42 -1.06
C LYS A 151 -7.79 25.19 0.46
N LEU A 152 -8.27 24.04 0.92
CA LEU A 152 -8.27 23.66 2.33
C LEU A 152 -6.88 23.82 2.96
N LYS A 153 -5.84 23.28 2.31
CA LYS A 153 -4.46 23.38 2.80
C LYS A 153 -4.00 24.84 2.89
N ALA A 154 -4.24 25.64 1.85
CA ALA A 154 -3.86 27.04 1.82
C ALA A 154 -4.55 27.85 2.92
N GLU A 155 -5.85 27.63 3.14
CA GLU A 155 -6.63 28.29 4.19
C GLU A 155 -6.15 27.87 5.59
N ALA A 156 -5.86 26.59 5.79
CA ALA A 156 -5.33 26.09 7.06
C ALA A 156 -3.96 26.71 7.39
N LEU A 157 -3.05 26.80 6.40
CA LEU A 157 -1.76 27.47 6.55
C LEU A 157 -1.92 28.96 6.86
N ALA A 158 -2.83 29.65 6.18
CA ALA A 158 -3.10 31.07 6.41
C ALA A 158 -3.59 31.32 7.84
N GLN A 159 -4.55 30.51 8.33
CA GLN A 159 -5.05 30.59 9.70
C GLN A 159 -3.97 30.26 10.73
N GLN A 160 -3.11 29.27 10.47
CA GLN A 160 -2.03 28.89 11.38
C GLN A 160 -1.02 30.03 11.52
N THR A 161 -0.70 30.68 10.41
CA THR A 161 0.20 31.85 10.38
C THR A 161 -0.43 33.06 11.08
N ALA A 162 -1.72 33.31 10.86
CA ALA A 162 -2.43 34.41 11.50
C ALA A 162 -2.52 34.21 13.03
N ALA A 163 -2.83 32.99 13.48
CA ALA A 163 -2.85 32.63 14.89
C ALA A 163 -1.48 32.84 15.54
N ALA A 164 -0.39 32.40 14.88
CA ALA A 164 0.98 32.62 15.35
C ALA A 164 1.33 34.12 15.47
N ARG A 165 0.88 34.95 14.52
CA ARG A 165 1.06 36.41 14.58
C ARG A 165 0.27 37.05 15.72
N LEU A 166 -0.95 36.59 15.99
CA LEU A 166 -1.80 37.09 17.08
C LEU A 166 -1.25 36.75 18.48
N THR A 167 -0.63 35.58 18.65
CA THR A 167 0.09 35.25 19.89
C THR A 167 1.32 36.12 20.08
N LEU A 168 2.02 36.48 19.01
CA LEU A 168 3.15 37.40 19.06
C LEU A 168 2.72 38.85 19.40
N THR A 169 1.56 39.32 18.90
CA THR A 169 1.08 40.68 19.21
C THR A 169 0.52 40.81 20.61
N LYS A 170 -0.19 39.81 21.14
CA LYS A 170 -0.69 39.82 22.53
C LYS A 170 0.44 39.75 23.58
N GLY A 171 1.58 39.15 23.23
CA GLY A 171 2.79 39.20 24.06
C GLY A 171 3.40 40.61 24.16
N ASN A 172 3.07 41.51 23.24
CA ASN A 172 3.65 42.85 23.16
C ASN A 172 2.76 43.97 23.75
N GLU A 173 1.49 43.71 24.08
CA GLU A 173 0.57 44.71 24.65
C GLU A 173 0.69 44.90 26.17
N GLN A 174 1.59 44.16 26.86
CA GLN A 174 1.86 44.32 28.29
C GLN A 174 3.13 45.13 28.62
N GLN A 175 3.73 45.83 27.65
CA GLN A 175 4.95 46.61 27.89
C GLN A 175 4.70 48.13 27.69
N PRO A 176 4.99 49.00 28.70
CA PRO A 176 4.86 50.46 28.59
C PRO A 176 5.89 51.07 27.60
N PRO A 177 5.73 52.34 27.17
CA PRO A 177 6.32 52.87 25.93
C PRO A 177 7.86 52.97 25.94
N PRO A 178 8.48 53.10 24.75
CA PRO A 178 9.72 52.40 24.45
C PRO A 178 10.98 53.22 24.73
N THR A 179 12.05 52.53 25.12
CA THR A 179 13.41 52.95 24.83
C THR A 179 14.08 51.91 23.93
N ASN A 180 14.70 52.44 22.87
CA ASN A 180 15.37 51.73 21.78
C ASN A 180 16.14 50.48 22.19
N ASN A 181 15.94 49.35 21.48
CA ASN A 181 17.00 48.59 20.79
C ASN A 181 16.47 47.30 20.15
N VAL A 182 16.75 47.15 18.85
CA VAL A 182 16.41 45.98 18.01
C VAL A 182 17.45 44.88 18.25
N ALA A 183 17.18 43.97 19.19
CA ALA A 183 17.96 42.73 19.35
C ALA A 183 17.24 41.56 20.07
N GLY A 184 16.14 41.81 20.79
CA GLY A 184 15.61 40.84 21.78
C GLY A 184 14.65 39.74 21.28
N ALA A 185 14.06 39.82 20.09
CA ALA A 185 12.94 38.93 19.72
C ALA A 185 13.34 37.49 19.34
N LYS A 186 14.61 37.27 18.99
CA LYS A 186 15.15 35.96 18.57
C LYS A 186 15.61 35.07 19.74
N GLN A 187 15.81 35.68 20.91
CA GLN A 187 16.39 35.03 22.09
C GLN A 187 15.44 34.05 22.82
N PRO A 188 14.12 34.32 22.93
CA PRO A 188 13.18 33.40 23.58
C PRO A 188 12.90 32.12 22.78
N GLU A 189 12.92 32.21 21.45
CA GLU A 189 12.73 31.05 20.56
C GLU A 189 13.94 30.13 20.60
N LEU A 190 15.15 30.71 20.52
CA LEU A 190 16.40 29.98 20.73
C LEU A 190 16.43 29.30 22.12
N ALA A 191 16.01 29.98 23.18
CA ALA A 191 15.96 29.41 24.53
C ALA A 191 15.03 28.20 24.64
N LYS A 192 13.89 28.20 23.93
CA LYS A 192 12.97 27.04 23.89
C LYS A 192 13.59 25.85 23.15
N LEU A 193 14.22 26.11 22.00
CA LEU A 193 14.92 25.08 21.24
C LEU A 193 16.06 24.49 22.06
N ASP A 194 16.88 25.33 22.70
CA ASP A 194 17.99 24.90 23.56
C ASP A 194 17.50 24.14 24.79
N THR A 195 16.39 24.55 25.42
CA THR A 195 15.78 23.81 26.54
C THR A 195 15.33 22.41 26.11
N THR A 196 14.75 22.30 24.91
CA THR A 196 14.30 21.01 24.35
C THR A 196 15.50 20.12 24.02
N LEU A 197 16.54 20.67 23.41
CA LEU A 197 17.79 19.95 23.14
C LEU A 197 18.43 19.45 24.44
N GLU A 198 18.52 20.29 25.47
CA GLU A 198 19.08 19.92 26.77
C GLU A 198 18.26 18.84 27.49
N THR A 199 16.93 18.89 27.36
CA THR A 199 16.03 17.85 27.88
C THR A 199 16.41 16.49 27.31
N TYR A 200 16.59 16.38 25.99
CA TYR A 200 16.98 15.12 25.37
C TYR A 200 18.43 14.71 25.67
N GLU A 201 19.36 15.66 25.80
CA GLU A 201 20.74 15.36 26.23
C GLU A 201 20.77 14.75 27.63
N VAL A 202 19.93 15.21 28.56
CA VAL A 202 19.78 14.62 29.90
C VAL A 202 19.12 13.24 29.83
N LEU A 203 18.03 13.10 29.07
CA LEU A 203 17.33 11.82 28.89
C LEU A 203 18.26 10.71 28.37
N PHE A 204 19.14 11.04 27.42
CA PHE A 204 20.07 10.12 26.78
C PHE A 204 21.47 10.10 27.41
N ARG A 205 21.61 10.62 28.64
CA ARG A 205 22.87 10.60 29.44
C ARG A 205 24.07 11.25 28.72
N LEU A 206 23.83 12.23 27.86
CA LEU A 206 24.89 13.05 27.27
C LEU A 206 25.25 14.26 28.15
N LYS A 207 24.33 14.70 29.02
CA LYS A 207 24.54 15.78 30.00
C LYS A 207 24.05 15.30 31.38
N PRO A 208 24.73 15.67 32.49
CA PRO A 208 24.21 15.39 33.82
C PRO A 208 22.88 16.12 34.06
N PRO A 209 21.97 15.58 34.90
CA PRO A 209 20.72 16.25 35.24
C PRO A 209 20.98 17.63 35.85
N ALA A 210 20.48 18.67 35.18
CA ALA A 210 20.57 20.04 35.66
C ALA A 210 19.29 20.41 36.44
N THR A 211 19.41 21.24 37.47
CA THR A 211 18.27 21.61 38.35
C THR A 211 17.19 22.42 37.63
N ASN A 212 17.54 23.08 36.52
CA ASN A 212 16.64 23.87 35.68
C ASN A 212 15.89 23.03 34.63
N ILE A 213 16.21 21.75 34.47
CA ILE A 213 15.55 20.85 33.52
C ILE A 213 14.63 19.91 34.32
N VAL A 214 13.33 20.16 34.21
CA VAL A 214 12.29 19.42 34.94
C VAL A 214 11.41 18.62 33.99
N ASP A 215 10.83 17.54 34.50
CA ASP A 215 9.80 16.79 33.82
C ASP A 215 8.46 17.54 33.82
N LYS A 216 7.44 16.94 33.20
CA LYS A 216 6.07 17.46 33.13
C LYS A 216 5.41 17.72 34.50
N ASN A 217 5.98 17.19 35.58
CA ASN A 217 5.49 17.35 36.95
C ASN A 217 6.34 18.34 37.77
N GLY A 218 7.28 19.05 37.13
CA GLY A 218 8.17 20.00 37.81
C GLY A 218 9.27 19.33 38.65
N THR A 219 9.46 18.01 38.52
CA THR A 219 10.53 17.27 39.21
C THR A 219 11.78 17.24 38.35
N GLN A 220 12.97 17.21 38.94
CA GLN A 220 14.23 17.13 38.17
C GLN A 220 14.19 15.95 37.18
N LEU A 221 14.44 16.25 35.91
CA LEU A 221 14.39 15.27 34.83
C LEU A 221 15.43 14.17 35.05
N LYS A 222 14.99 12.92 35.13
CA LYS A 222 15.86 11.76 35.27
C LYS A 222 16.19 11.16 33.88
N PRO A 223 17.41 10.66 33.66
CA PRO A 223 17.75 9.96 32.42
C PRO A 223 16.86 8.73 32.19
N LEU A 224 16.57 8.41 30.94
CA LEU A 224 15.79 7.22 30.57
C LEU A 224 16.47 5.95 31.08
N PRO A 225 15.76 4.90 31.52
CA PRO A 225 16.41 3.63 31.89
C PRO A 225 17.25 3.05 30.73
N LEU A 226 18.28 2.24 31.04
CA LEU A 226 19.14 1.59 30.03
C LEU A 226 18.43 0.43 29.29
N THR A 227 17.12 0.29 29.46
CA THR A 227 16.30 -0.68 28.74
C THR A 227 16.10 -0.23 27.29
N LEU A 228 15.89 -1.19 26.40
CA LEU A 228 15.56 -0.91 25.00
C LEU A 228 14.34 0.01 24.92
N ILE A 229 14.46 1.12 24.19
CA ILE A 229 13.33 2.03 23.95
C ILE A 229 12.47 1.41 22.85
N PRO A 230 11.13 1.33 23.01
CA PRO A 230 10.21 0.89 21.96
C PRO A 230 10.45 1.64 20.63
N LEU A 231 10.36 0.93 19.50
CA LEU A 231 10.74 1.45 18.18
C LEU A 231 9.90 2.67 17.77
N ASP A 232 8.62 2.66 18.11
CA ASP A 232 7.67 3.76 17.94
C ASP A 232 8.09 5.03 18.70
N GLN A 233 8.57 4.86 19.93
CA GLN A 233 9.08 5.96 20.73
C GLN A 233 10.41 6.50 20.18
N LYS A 234 11.26 5.62 19.63
CA LYS A 234 12.53 6.01 18.98
C LYS A 234 12.29 6.87 17.73
N ASP A 235 11.29 6.51 16.92
CA ASP A 235 10.93 7.28 15.71
C ASP A 235 10.37 8.67 16.04
N GLU A 236 9.54 8.79 17.07
CA GLU A 236 9.03 10.09 17.53
C GLU A 236 10.15 11.01 18.07
N ILE A 237 11.15 10.44 18.74
CA ILE A 237 12.31 11.20 19.22
C ILE A 237 13.15 11.68 18.02
N LEU A 238 13.39 10.83 17.03
CA LEU A 238 14.12 11.23 15.81
C LEU A 238 13.37 12.30 15.00
N LYS A 239 12.04 12.23 14.96
CA LYS A 239 11.18 13.25 14.35
C LYS A 239 11.29 14.59 15.09
N THR A 240 11.31 14.56 16.42
CA THR A 240 11.52 15.76 17.25
C THR A 240 12.89 16.39 17.00
N LEU A 241 13.95 15.58 16.85
CA LEU A 241 15.28 16.08 16.50
C LEU A 241 15.36 16.72 15.13
N LYS A 242 14.62 16.23 14.13
CA LYS A 242 14.48 16.92 12.84
C LYS A 242 13.81 18.27 13.01
N GLY A 243 12.72 18.33 13.81
CA GLY A 243 12.05 19.61 14.13
C GLY A 243 12.99 20.63 14.78
N LEU A 244 13.85 20.20 15.71
CA LEU A 244 14.88 21.05 16.31
C LEU A 244 15.88 21.57 15.28
N GLU A 245 16.42 20.70 14.43
CA GLU A 245 17.36 21.08 13.36
C GLU A 245 16.73 22.13 12.42
N PHE A 246 15.49 21.93 11.98
CA PHE A 246 14.76 22.93 11.19
C PHE A 246 14.57 24.26 11.94
N GLY A 247 14.23 24.22 13.23
CA GLY A 247 14.09 25.42 14.06
C GLY A 247 15.41 26.20 14.18
N TYR A 248 16.52 25.51 14.43
CA TYR A 248 17.84 26.14 14.48
C TYR A 248 18.29 26.67 13.11
N GLN A 249 17.98 25.96 12.03
CA GLN A 249 18.30 26.38 10.67
C GLN A 249 17.51 27.64 10.28
N ALA A 250 16.22 27.69 10.60
CA ALA A 250 15.37 28.86 10.36
C ALA A 250 15.84 30.09 11.16
N GLY A 251 16.36 29.87 12.37
CA GLY A 251 16.92 30.93 13.22
C GLY A 251 18.35 31.36 12.87
N GLY A 252 19.07 30.57 12.06
CA GLY A 252 20.49 30.79 11.76
C GLY A 252 21.45 30.37 12.88
N TRP A 253 21.01 29.50 13.80
CA TRP A 253 21.79 29.04 14.97
C TRP A 253 22.32 27.60 14.84
N LEU A 254 22.07 26.95 13.70
CA LEU A 254 22.39 25.54 13.49
C LEU A 254 23.89 25.24 13.69
N GLN A 255 24.78 26.10 13.20
CA GLN A 255 26.23 25.87 13.21
C GLN A 255 26.79 25.64 14.62
N GLU A 256 26.26 26.31 15.64
CA GLU A 256 26.69 26.17 17.03
C GLU A 256 26.10 24.94 17.74
N ARG A 257 25.01 24.35 17.21
CA ARG A 257 24.26 23.24 17.83
C ARG A 257 24.29 21.94 17.02
N GLU A 258 24.83 21.95 15.80
CA GLU A 258 24.87 20.81 14.89
C GLU A 258 25.60 19.61 15.51
N GLN A 259 26.78 19.83 16.10
CA GLN A 259 27.54 18.74 16.74
C GLN A 259 26.77 18.09 17.90
N ARG A 260 26.03 18.89 18.68
CA ARG A 260 25.19 18.40 19.78
C ARG A 260 24.06 17.53 19.27
N LEU A 261 23.37 17.98 18.22
CA LEU A 261 22.32 17.21 17.53
C LEU A 261 22.86 15.89 16.95
N GLN A 262 24.05 15.90 16.36
CA GLN A 262 24.68 14.69 15.81
C GLN A 262 25.06 13.70 16.91
N ASN A 263 25.67 14.15 18.00
CA ASN A 263 26.02 13.30 19.15
C ASN A 263 24.77 12.62 19.72
N LEU A 264 23.67 13.38 19.84
CA LEU A 264 22.39 12.87 20.30
C LEU A 264 21.76 11.86 19.35
N ARG A 265 21.79 12.12 18.03
CA ARG A 265 21.34 11.15 16.99
C ARG A 265 22.10 9.83 17.08
N VAL A 266 23.42 9.89 17.18
CA VAL A 266 24.28 8.69 17.31
C VAL A 266 23.93 7.93 18.58
N LYS A 267 23.79 8.64 19.70
CA LYS A 267 23.44 8.03 20.99
C LYS A 267 22.10 7.32 20.95
N ILE A 268 21.07 7.92 20.33
CA ILE A 268 19.73 7.33 20.17
C ILE A 268 19.76 6.12 19.25
N LYS A 269 20.52 6.17 18.14
CA LYS A 269 20.66 5.02 17.24
C LYS A 269 21.26 3.81 17.94
N ASN A 270 22.25 4.06 18.81
CA ASN A 270 23.00 3.04 19.56
C ASN A 270 22.35 2.64 20.90
N TRP A 271 21.14 3.15 21.18
CA TRP A 271 20.31 2.77 22.33
C TRP A 271 19.27 1.71 21.91
#